data_AF-A0A8S3WZI8-F1
#
_entry.id   AF-A0A8S3WZI8-F1
#
_cell.length_a   1.000
_cell.length_b   1.000
_cell.length_c   1.000
_cell.angle_alpha   90.00
_cell.angle_beta   90.00
_cell.angle_gamma   90.00
#
_symmetry.space_group_name_H-M   'P 1'
#
loop_
_entity.id
_entity.type
_entity.pdbx_description
1 polymer ?
#
loop_
_entity_poly.entity_id
_entity_poly.type
_entity_poly.pdbx_seq_one_letter_code
_entity_poly.pdbx_strand_id
1 'polypeptide(L)'
;MDDIMGILATTNEKMKYLVKRDEDVQNLRVTVSQLQNELKIQAQQNIRNEVEIVGLSENLDENLNHTILVAATKLGVDLEDKGTCRPPKTVALSEDSCNMPRPVVVKFLRRS
;
A
#
# COMPACT_ATOMS: atom_id res chain seq x y z
N MET A 1 -14.85 -38.96 46.50
CA MET A 1 -14.65 -39.53 45.14
C MET A 1 -15.47 -38.76 44.13
N ASP A 2 -16.76 -38.54 44.38
CA ASP A 2 -17.65 -37.77 43.49
C ASP A 2 -17.23 -36.32 43.25
N ASP A 3 -16.78 -35.60 44.28
CA ASP A 3 -16.30 -34.21 44.13
C ASP A 3 -15.04 -34.11 43.25
N ILE A 4 -14.14 -35.09 43.36
CA ILE A 4 -12.93 -35.16 42.52
C ILE A 4 -13.32 -35.42 41.06
N MET A 5 -14.32 -36.27 40.84
CA MET A 5 -14.84 -36.58 39.51
C MET A 5 -15.55 -35.37 38.88
N GLY A 6 -16.27 -34.57 39.67
CA GLY A 6 -16.87 -33.30 39.23
C GLY A 6 -15.86 -32.21 38.87
N ILE A 7 -14.77 -32.09 39.65
CA ILE A 7 -13.65 -31.19 39.34
C ILE A 7 -12.92 -31.64 38.07
N LEU A 8 -12.74 -32.95 37.87
CA LEU A 8 -12.08 -33.48 36.68
C LEU A 8 -12.91 -33.23 35.40
N ALA A 9 -14.23 -33.38 35.48
CA ALA A 9 -15.14 -33.11 34.37
C ALA A 9 -15.12 -31.63 33.95
N THR A 10 -15.23 -30.71 34.91
CA THR A 10 -15.15 -29.25 34.65
C THR A 10 -13.78 -28.82 34.11
N THR A 11 -12.70 -29.45 34.59
CA THR A 11 -11.35 -29.17 34.07
C THR A 11 -11.19 -29.62 32.62
N ASN A 12 -11.75 -30.78 32.25
CA ASN A 12 -11.76 -31.27 30.87
C ASN A 12 -12.59 -30.38 29.94
N GLU A 13 -13.73 -29.86 30.39
CA GLU A 13 -14.54 -28.93 29.60
C GLU A 13 -13.81 -27.60 29.36
N LYS A 14 -13.17 -27.05 30.41
CA LYS A 14 -12.32 -25.85 30.28
C LYS A 14 -11.16 -26.09 29.32
N MET A 15 -10.52 -27.25 29.39
CA MET A 15 -9.42 -27.61 28.50
C MET A 15 -9.88 -27.67 27.03
N LYS A 16 -11.04 -28.29 26.75
CA LYS A 16 -11.63 -28.30 25.41
C LYS A 16 -11.94 -26.89 24.90
N TYR A 17 -12.46 -26.02 25.76
CA TYR A 17 -12.73 -24.62 25.41
C TYR A 17 -11.44 -23.87 25.06
N LEU A 18 -10.37 -24.05 25.84
CA LEU A 18 -9.08 -23.41 25.58
C LEU A 18 -8.46 -23.88 24.27
N VAL A 19 -8.50 -25.19 23.98
CA VAL A 19 -7.99 -25.74 22.72
C VAL A 19 -8.75 -25.13 21.52
N LYS A 20 -10.09 -25.09 21.59
CA LYS A 20 -10.89 -24.49 20.52
C LYS A 20 -10.59 -23.01 20.34
N ARG A 21 -10.44 -22.27 21.43
CA ARG A 21 -10.07 -20.85 21.39
C ARG A 21 -8.71 -20.63 20.74
N ASP A 22 -7.73 -21.48 21.05
CA ASP A 22 -6.40 -21.38 20.44
C ASP A 22 -6.45 -21.70 18.95
N GLU A 23 -7.23 -22.69 18.52
CA GLU A 23 -7.48 -22.97 17.10
C GLU A 23 -8.11 -21.75 16.40
N ASP A 24 -9.13 -21.15 16.98
CA ASP A 24 -9.79 -19.95 16.44
C ASP A 24 -8.81 -18.77 16.32
N VAL A 25 -7.97 -18.55 17.34
CA VAL A 25 -6.93 -17.50 17.33
C VAL A 25 -5.88 -17.77 16.25
N GLN A 26 -5.45 -19.02 16.06
CA GLN A 26 -4.52 -19.36 15.00
C GLN A 26 -5.12 -19.13 13.62
N ASN A 27 -6.37 -19.56 13.41
CA ASN A 27 -7.09 -19.33 12.16
C ASN A 27 -7.21 -17.83 11.84
N LEU A 28 -7.58 -17.02 12.83
CA LEU A 28 -7.65 -15.57 12.67
C LEU A 28 -6.29 -14.96 12.33
N ARG A 29 -5.20 -15.39 12.98
CA ARG A 29 -3.84 -14.92 12.68
C ARG A 29 -3.42 -15.26 11.26
N VAL A 30 -3.76 -16.46 10.78
CA VAL A 30 -3.50 -16.87 9.39
C VAL A 30 -4.26 -15.97 8.42
N THR A 31 -5.56 -15.74 8.65
CA THR A 31 -6.37 -14.86 7.79
C THR A 31 -5.83 -13.42 7.78
N VAL A 32 -5.45 -12.87 8.93
CA VAL A 32 -4.86 -11.53 9.01
C VAL A 32 -3.56 -11.45 8.21
N SER A 33 -2.70 -12.47 8.33
CA SER A 33 -1.45 -12.55 7.56
C SER A 33 -1.71 -12.60 6.05
N GLN A 34 -2.70 -13.40 5.62
CA GLN A 34 -3.11 -13.49 4.21
C GLN A 34 -3.62 -12.13 3.68
N LEU A 35 -4.53 -11.48 4.40
CA LEU A 35 -5.07 -10.17 4.03
C LEU A 35 -3.98 -9.09 3.96
N GLN A 36 -3.04 -9.09 4.90
CA GLN A 36 -1.88 -8.18 4.85
C GLN A 36 -1.02 -8.43 3.63
N ASN A 37 -0.84 -9.69 3.22
CA ASN A 37 -0.09 -10.03 2.03
C ASN A 37 -0.83 -9.59 0.75
N GLU A 38 -2.14 -9.80 0.67
CA GLU A 38 -2.98 -9.32 -0.45
C GLU A 38 -2.90 -7.80 -0.60
N LEU A 39 -2.99 -7.06 0.50
CA LEU A 39 -2.82 -5.61 0.50
C LEU A 39 -1.45 -5.17 -0.02
N LYS A 40 -0.38 -5.85 0.40
CA LYS A 40 0.98 -5.56 -0.09
C LYS A 40 1.09 -5.82 -1.59
N ILE A 41 0.55 -6.93 -2.09
CA ILE A 41 0.54 -7.26 -3.52
C ILE A 41 -0.25 -6.20 -4.29
N GLN A 42 -1.42 -5.80 -3.80
CA GLN A 42 -2.24 -4.76 -4.42
C GLN A 42 -1.51 -3.40 -4.45
N ALA A 43 -0.85 -3.02 -3.35
CA ALA A 43 -0.05 -1.81 -3.29
C ALA A 43 1.12 -1.85 -4.28
N GLN A 44 1.86 -2.95 -4.35
CA GLN A 44 2.96 -3.13 -5.29
C GLN A 44 2.49 -3.09 -6.75
N GLN A 45 1.32 -3.67 -7.05
CA GLN A 45 0.72 -3.60 -8.38
C GLN A 45 0.30 -2.18 -8.75
N ASN A 46 -0.12 -1.36 -7.79
CA ASN A 46 -0.44 0.05 -8.03
C ASN A 46 0.81 0.88 -8.30
N ILE A 47 1.89 0.66 -7.55
CA ILE A 47 3.18 1.37 -7.73
C ILE A 47 3.80 1.10 -9.10
N ARG A 48 3.59 -0.09 -9.69
CA ARG A 48 4.12 -0.41 -11.04
C ARG A 48 3.69 0.57 -12.14
N ASN A 49 2.60 1.31 -11.95
CA ASN A 49 2.09 2.26 -12.93
C ASN A 49 2.37 3.72 -12.54
N GLU A 50 3.10 3.94 -11.45
CA GLU A 50 3.36 5.26 -10.89
C GLU A 50 4.85 5.57 -10.98
N VAL A 51 5.16 6.78 -11.44
CA VAL A 51 6.52 7.33 -11.47
C VAL A 51 6.53 8.60 -10.65
N GLU A 52 7.47 8.65 -9.71
CA GLU A 52 7.75 9.81 -8.89
C GLU A 52 8.95 10.56 -9.46
N ILE A 53 8.76 11.84 -9.77
CA ILE A 53 9.80 12.73 -10.25
C ILE A 53 10.13 13.72 -9.13
N VAL A 54 11.39 13.70 -8.68
CA VAL A 54 11.90 14.56 -7.61
C VAL A 54 12.96 15.49 -8.18
N GLY A 55 13.11 16.70 -7.62
CA GLY A 55 14.15 17.64 -8.04
C GLY A 55 13.76 18.59 -9.19
N LEU A 56 12.47 18.71 -9.51
CA LEU A 56 11.98 19.65 -10.52
C LEU A 56 12.00 21.08 -9.98
N SER A 57 12.60 22.03 -10.70
CA SER A 57 12.55 23.43 -10.27
C SER A 57 11.12 23.94 -10.27
N GLU A 58 10.65 24.54 -9.17
CA GLU A 58 9.28 25.04 -9.08
C GLU A 58 9.16 26.45 -9.65
N ASN A 59 8.43 26.59 -10.77
CA ASN A 59 8.06 27.89 -11.31
C ASN A 59 6.56 28.16 -11.16
N LEU A 60 6.19 29.43 -10.99
CA LEU A 60 4.79 29.85 -11.09
C LEU A 60 4.26 29.57 -12.50
N ASP A 61 3.08 28.96 -12.57
CA ASP A 61 2.36 28.60 -13.80
C ASP A 61 3.02 27.54 -14.71
N GLU A 62 3.86 26.65 -14.16
CA GLU A 62 4.47 25.57 -14.94
C GLU A 62 3.46 24.46 -15.32
N ASN A 63 3.39 24.15 -16.62
CA ASN A 63 2.63 23.00 -17.09
C ASN A 63 3.45 21.71 -16.98
N LEU A 64 3.18 20.95 -15.92
CA LEU A 64 3.84 19.67 -15.62
C LEU A 64 3.68 18.62 -16.73
N ASN A 65 2.67 18.70 -17.61
CA ASN A 65 2.46 17.70 -18.66
C ASN A 65 3.63 17.62 -19.64
N HIS A 66 4.21 18.76 -20.02
CA HIS A 66 5.37 18.78 -20.92
C HIS A 66 6.60 18.16 -20.26
N THR A 67 6.86 18.49 -19.00
CA THR A 67 7.96 17.91 -18.20
C THR A 67 7.83 16.39 -18.09
N ILE A 68 6.61 15.88 -17.91
CA ILE A 68 6.30 14.45 -17.87
C ILE A 68 6.53 13.79 -19.23
N LEU A 69 6.12 14.43 -20.33
CA LEU A 69 6.34 13.94 -21.69
C LEU A 69 7.84 13.81 -21.98
N VAL A 70 8.62 14.85 -21.68
CA VAL A 70 10.07 14.84 -21.84
C VAL A 70 10.72 13.76 -20.98
N ALA A 71 10.31 13.64 -19.70
CA ALA A 71 10.81 12.61 -18.81
C ALA A 71 10.53 11.20 -19.35
N ALA A 72 9.33 10.95 -19.87
CA ALA A 72 8.97 9.67 -20.46
C ALA A 72 9.79 9.36 -21.71
N THR A 73 9.98 10.33 -22.62
CA THR A 73 10.85 10.17 -23.78
C THR A 73 12.30 9.84 -23.37
N LYS A 74 12.81 10.48 -22.31
CA LYS A 74 14.15 10.20 -21.77
C LYS A 74 14.26 8.80 -21.13
N LEU A 75 13.17 8.29 -20.57
CA LEU A 75 13.07 6.92 -20.06
C LEU A 75 12.82 5.88 -21.17
N GLY A 76 12.71 6.31 -22.44
CA GLY A 76 12.45 5.43 -23.57
C GLY A 76 10.98 5.00 -23.69
N VAL A 77 10.07 5.67 -22.99
CA VAL A 77 8.62 5.42 -23.05
C VAL A 77 7.99 6.46 -23.98
N ASP A 78 7.39 5.98 -25.07
CA ASP A 78 6.62 6.84 -25.96
C ASP A 78 5.21 7.03 -25.39
N LEU A 79 4.92 8.25 -24.95
CA LEU A 79 3.61 8.62 -24.41
C LEU A 79 2.93 9.56 -25.40
N GLU A 80 1.75 9.18 -25.88
CA GLU A 80 0.86 10.11 -26.57
C GLU A 80 0.32 11.15 -25.57
N ASP A 81 0.05 12.37 -26.04
CA ASP A 81 -0.40 13.55 -25.27
C ASP A 81 -1.72 13.34 -24.48
N LYS A 82 -2.34 12.16 -24.59
CA LYS A 82 -3.55 11.73 -23.88
C LYS A 82 -3.31 10.69 -22.78
N GLY A 83 -2.05 10.35 -22.49
CA GLY A 83 -1.67 9.21 -21.63
C GLY A 83 -1.80 9.40 -20.11
N THR A 84 -2.01 10.63 -19.63
CA THR A 84 -2.08 10.97 -18.20
C THR A 84 -3.53 11.19 -17.76
N CYS A 85 -4.11 10.21 -17.06
CA CYS A 85 -5.53 10.23 -16.69
C CYS A 85 -5.88 11.20 -15.56
N ARG A 86 -4.87 11.68 -14.84
CA ARG A 86 -5.05 12.56 -13.68
C ARG A 86 -4.00 13.66 -13.76
N PRO A 87 -4.36 14.90 -13.39
CA PRO A 87 -3.36 15.95 -13.24
C PRO A 87 -2.30 15.44 -12.25
N PRO A 88 -1.01 15.66 -12.54
CA PRO A 88 0.06 15.33 -11.62
C PRO A 88 -0.27 15.90 -10.23
N LYS A 89 -0.30 15.04 -9.23
CA LYS A 89 -0.56 15.46 -7.87
C LYS A 89 0.76 15.89 -7.26
N THR A 90 0.85 17.16 -6.93
CA THR A 90 1.88 17.65 -5.99
C THR A 90 1.43 17.25 -4.60
N VAL A 91 2.22 16.43 -3.91
CA VAL A 91 1.98 16.16 -2.49
C VAL A 91 2.38 17.42 -1.74
N ALA A 92 1.45 18.03 -1.00
CA ALA A 92 1.79 19.15 -0.13
C ALA A 92 2.73 18.63 0.97
N LEU A 93 3.96 19.12 0.99
CA LEU A 93 4.89 18.84 2.07
C LEU A 93 4.41 19.56 3.34
N SER A 94 4.58 18.90 4.49
CA SER A 94 4.49 19.56 5.79
C SER A 94 5.57 20.65 5.85
N GLU A 95 5.29 21.77 6.51
CA GLU A 95 6.08 23.02 6.46
C GLU A 95 7.56 22.92 6.91
N ASP A 96 8.05 21.73 7.26
CA ASP A 96 9.40 21.53 7.79
C ASP A 96 10.34 20.80 6.82
N SER A 97 11.28 21.60 6.29
CA SER A 97 12.72 21.31 6.20
C SER A 97 13.24 20.39 5.09
N CYS A 98 13.32 20.95 3.88
CA CYS A 98 14.56 21.12 3.12
C CYS A 98 14.21 21.96 1.89
N ASN A 99 15.12 22.74 1.33
CA ASN A 99 14.93 23.53 0.10
C ASN A 99 14.73 22.63 -1.16
N MET A 100 14.13 21.46 -1.00
CA MET A 100 13.86 20.52 -2.06
C MET A 100 12.49 20.83 -2.68
N PRO A 101 12.41 20.82 -4.01
CA PRO A 101 11.15 20.98 -4.69
C PRO A 101 10.22 19.79 -4.44
N ARG A 102 8.92 20.03 -4.53
CA ARG A 102 7.87 19.04 -4.29
C ARG A 102 7.96 17.90 -5.31
N PRO A 103 7.76 16.65 -4.84
CA PRO A 103 7.71 15.50 -5.74
C PRO A 103 6.42 15.56 -6.59
N VAL A 104 6.58 15.19 -7.87
CA VAL A 104 5.48 15.07 -8.82
C VAL A 104 5.22 13.60 -9.08
N VAL A 105 4.03 13.13 -8.71
CA VAL A 105 3.62 11.73 -8.93
C VAL A 105 2.73 11.64 -10.16
N VAL A 106 3.15 10.82 -11.12
CA VAL A 106 2.46 10.56 -12.38
C VAL A 106 1.96 9.12 -12.40
N LYS A 107 0.69 8.94 -12.77
CA LYS A 107 0.09 7.61 -12.96
C LYS A 107 -0.24 7.36 -14.42
N PHE A 108 0.37 6.34 -15.01
CA PHE A 108 0.15 5.97 -16.41
C PHE A 108 -1.09 5.09 -16.57
N LEU A 109 -1.80 5.29 -17.69
CA LEU A 109 -3.04 4.58 -17.99
C LEU A 109 -2.81 3.13 -18.44
N ARG A 110 -1.69 2.86 -19.12
CA ARG A 110 -1.38 1.55 -19.70
C ARG A 110 -0.16 0.94 -19.03
N ARG A 111 -0.18 -0.38 -18.88
CA ARG A 111 0.97 -1.22 -18.56
C ARG A 111 1.54 -1.71 -19.89
N SER A 112 2.81 -1.43 -20.16
CA SER A 112 3.59 -2.16 -21.19
C SER A 112 4.02 -3.51 -20.64
#